data_AF-A0A963XH38-F1
#
_entry.id   AF-A0A963XH38-F1
#
_cell.length_a   1.000
_cell.length_b   1.000
_cell.length_c   1.000
_cell.angle_alpha   90.00
_cell.angle_beta   90.00
_cell.angle_gamma   90.00
#
_symmetry.space_group_name_H-M   'P 1'
#
loop_
_entity.id
_entity.type
_entity.pdbx_description
1 polymer ?
#
loop_
_entity_poly.entity_id
_entity_poly.type
_entity_poly.pdbx_seq_one_letter_code
_entity_poly.pdbx_strand_id
1 'polypeptide(L)'
;MGLNIFSVVGESLNFSARRFETVFRVTLLPLALFLILNMVATFGYLSIANERIITFKDVADSNLGWARVSQMAAVAAQAAINEKSAAGWTIYGASSLIGAILFASFMAALVRYAGLGEKPAPGIIRAPFGADQLRFLLTGALSSVVFIIVAYAPIFIATTSIVAFVSNAMTTPFASFPDAQSLHTIEIVSGADRFGVRWLHHYQVWGASALAAALVLVAIFAIHFRRPAKGGRGFLSRLAGVIVGVAAYFAIILFLYALLSQYFASAELSANTKPALARMDADAAAATAFGAAAFAIAAYFGLRLFPYAGIATCRRSMSLKGVGRLTRGFNIFRLAGVFLLLGVILVGAQILLQICAIFVLTILGSLASAVRSLVNISGDETSGAWVYPFFGWLWAMFGIIATMLWTAFTYGVHAGLWGRLYRESQREV
;
A
#
# COMPACT_ATOMS: atom_id res chain seq x y z
N MET A 1 -25.44 -14.17 -11.90
CA MET A 1 -24.39 -15.13 -11.49
C MET A 1 -23.30 -14.32 -10.83
N GLY A 2 -23.03 -14.50 -9.54
CA GLY A 2 -22.07 -13.65 -8.81
C GLY A 2 -20.62 -14.05 -9.04
N LEU A 3 -19.68 -13.10 -8.91
CA LEU A 3 -18.22 -13.32 -8.92
C LEU A 3 -17.85 -14.57 -8.09
N ASN A 4 -17.23 -15.58 -8.70
CA ASN A 4 -16.72 -16.75 -7.97
C ASN A 4 -15.26 -16.51 -7.61
N ILE A 5 -14.97 -16.42 -6.30
CA ILE A 5 -13.67 -16.03 -5.76
C ILE A 5 -12.57 -16.95 -6.31
N PHE A 6 -12.71 -18.27 -6.15
CA PHE A 6 -11.68 -19.24 -6.57
C PHE A 6 -11.47 -19.25 -8.09
N SER A 7 -12.54 -19.09 -8.87
CA SER A 7 -12.43 -19.02 -10.34
C SER A 7 -11.69 -17.77 -10.79
N VAL A 8 -11.98 -16.61 -10.19
CA VAL A 8 -11.30 -15.35 -10.53
C VAL A 8 -9.83 -15.41 -10.15
N VAL A 9 -9.54 -15.81 -8.90
CA VAL A 9 -8.17 -15.95 -8.37
C VAL A 9 -7.37 -16.96 -9.20
N GLY A 10 -7.93 -18.14 -9.45
CA GLY A 10 -7.30 -19.20 -10.23
C GLY A 10 -7.02 -18.77 -11.66
N GLU A 11 -7.95 -18.07 -12.33
CA GLU A 11 -7.71 -17.53 -13.67
C GLU A 11 -6.65 -16.43 -13.70
N SER A 12 -6.59 -15.56 -12.67
CA SER A 12 -5.54 -14.53 -12.56
C SER A 12 -4.15 -15.15 -12.42
N LEU A 13 -4.00 -16.14 -11.54
CA LEU A 13 -2.75 -16.88 -11.35
C LEU A 13 -2.35 -17.67 -12.60
N ASN A 14 -3.31 -18.40 -13.18
CA ASN A 14 -3.09 -19.21 -14.37
C ASN A 14 -2.73 -18.35 -15.60
N PHE A 15 -3.29 -17.15 -15.73
CA PHE A 15 -2.92 -16.22 -16.80
C PHE A 15 -1.42 -15.89 -16.73
N SER A 16 -0.91 -15.56 -15.54
CA SER A 16 0.51 -15.25 -15.38
C SER A 16 1.40 -16.47 -15.60
N ALA A 17 1.06 -17.62 -15.01
CA ALA A 17 1.85 -18.84 -15.14
C ALA A 17 1.89 -19.40 -16.58
N ARG A 18 0.72 -19.57 -17.22
CA ARG A 18 0.63 -20.19 -18.55
C ARG A 18 1.14 -19.29 -19.67
N ARG A 19 1.07 -17.96 -19.48
CA ARG A 19 1.48 -16.97 -20.49
C ARG A 19 2.73 -16.21 -20.05
N PHE A 20 3.52 -16.79 -19.13
CA PHE A 20 4.65 -16.11 -18.52
C PHE A 20 5.66 -15.60 -19.54
N GLU A 21 5.95 -16.36 -20.60
CA GLU A 21 6.81 -15.94 -21.70
C GLU A 21 6.34 -14.61 -22.33
N THR A 22 5.03 -14.48 -22.58
CA THR A 22 4.46 -13.25 -23.16
C THR A 22 4.45 -12.12 -22.15
N VAL A 23 4.09 -12.41 -20.89
CA VAL A 23 4.11 -11.42 -19.81
C VAL A 23 5.52 -10.85 -19.66
N PHE A 24 6.52 -11.73 -19.50
CA PHE A 24 7.91 -11.37 -19.35
C PHE A 24 8.44 -10.54 -20.51
N ARG A 25 8.18 -10.95 -21.77
CA ARG A 25 8.61 -10.20 -22.95
C ARG A 25 8.08 -8.77 -23.00
N VAL A 26 6.82 -8.58 -22.63
CA VAL A 26 6.18 -7.25 -22.64
C VAL A 26 6.62 -6.40 -21.46
N THR A 27 6.94 -7.01 -20.32
CA THR A 27 7.39 -6.29 -19.12
C THR A 27 8.89 -6.02 -19.09
N LEU A 28 9.72 -6.79 -19.80
CA LEU A 28 11.18 -6.78 -19.60
C LEU A 28 11.80 -5.41 -19.81
N LEU A 29 11.58 -4.78 -20.97
CA LEU A 29 12.13 -3.46 -21.26
C LEU A 29 11.58 -2.39 -20.29
N PRO A 30 10.26 -2.25 -20.08
CA PRO A 30 9.75 -1.30 -19.10
C PRO A 30 10.29 -1.52 -17.69
N LEU A 31 10.44 -2.77 -17.22
CA LEU A 31 11.03 -3.08 -15.92
C LEU A 31 12.50 -2.68 -15.84
N ALA A 32 13.28 -2.93 -16.89
CA ALA A 32 14.66 -2.46 -16.96
C ALA A 32 14.75 -0.93 -16.93
N LEU A 33 13.87 -0.24 -17.67
CA LEU A 33 13.78 1.23 -17.64
C LEU A 33 13.33 1.75 -16.28
N PHE A 34 12.47 1.03 -15.56
CA PHE A 34 12.12 1.34 -14.18
C PHE A 34 13.32 1.27 -13.23
N LEU A 35 14.16 0.23 -13.37
CA LEU A 35 15.37 0.10 -12.57
C LEU A 35 16.34 1.26 -12.85
N ILE A 36 16.52 1.61 -14.12
CA ILE A 36 17.35 2.76 -14.53
C ILE A 36 16.77 4.07 -13.97
N LEU A 37 15.46 4.28 -14.09
CA LEU A 37 14.79 5.47 -13.58
C LEU A 37 14.95 5.61 -12.06
N ASN A 38 14.75 4.51 -11.31
CA ASN A 38 14.95 4.51 -9.86
C ASN A 38 16.41 4.81 -9.49
N MET A 39 17.36 4.27 -10.24
CA MET A 39 18.78 4.55 -10.04
C MET A 39 19.09 6.04 -10.30
N VAL A 40 18.64 6.58 -11.43
CA VAL A 40 18.81 8.01 -11.78
C VAL A 40 18.17 8.91 -10.72
N ALA A 41 16.95 8.61 -10.26
CA ALA A 41 16.29 9.36 -9.21
C ALA A 41 17.08 9.30 -7.88
N THR A 42 17.59 8.12 -7.50
CA THR A 42 18.44 7.91 -6.30
C THR A 42 19.66 8.83 -6.34
N PHE A 43 20.42 8.81 -7.45
CA PHE A 43 21.58 9.69 -7.61
C PHE A 43 21.19 11.17 -7.69
N GLY A 44 20.03 11.49 -8.28
CA GLY A 44 19.50 12.84 -8.32
C GLY A 44 19.22 13.41 -6.93
N TYR A 45 18.54 12.64 -6.06
CA TYR A 45 18.28 13.05 -4.68
C TYR A 45 19.55 13.16 -3.84
N LEU A 46 20.49 12.23 -4.00
CA LEU A 46 21.80 12.34 -3.35
C LEU A 46 22.56 13.59 -3.81
N SER A 47 22.46 13.94 -5.09
CA SER A 47 23.12 15.13 -5.63
C SER A 47 22.52 16.42 -5.07
N ILE A 48 21.20 16.47 -4.88
CA ILE A 48 20.54 17.59 -4.19
C ILE A 48 21.03 17.69 -2.75
N ALA A 49 21.02 16.59 -2.00
CA ALA A 49 21.38 16.61 -0.58
C ALA A 49 22.86 16.93 -0.32
N ASN A 50 23.75 16.67 -1.27
CA ASN A 50 25.18 16.94 -1.14
C ASN A 50 25.62 18.20 -1.89
N GLU A 51 24.68 18.95 -2.49
CA GLU A 51 24.93 20.17 -3.28
C GLU A 51 25.98 20.00 -4.39
N ARG A 52 26.23 18.75 -4.83
CA ARG A 52 27.19 18.38 -5.87
C ARG A 52 26.69 17.15 -6.61
N ILE A 53 27.10 16.97 -7.87
CA ILE A 53 26.75 15.76 -8.63
C ILE A 53 27.42 14.55 -7.98
N ILE A 54 26.61 13.61 -7.49
CA ILE A 54 27.06 12.32 -6.97
C ILE A 54 27.05 11.31 -8.10
N THR A 55 28.19 10.64 -8.31
CA THR A 55 28.37 9.63 -9.35
C THR A 55 28.55 8.23 -8.77
N PHE A 56 28.58 7.21 -9.64
CA PHE A 56 28.91 5.84 -9.22
C PHE A 56 30.28 5.73 -8.55
N LYS A 57 31.24 6.57 -8.97
CA LYS A 57 32.58 6.59 -8.37
C LYS A 57 32.52 7.05 -6.92
N ASP A 58 31.78 8.12 -6.63
CA ASP A 58 31.61 8.61 -5.25
C ASP A 58 31.00 7.55 -4.32
N VAL A 59 30.05 6.76 -4.83
CA VAL A 59 29.44 5.67 -4.07
C VAL A 59 30.41 4.50 -3.89
N ALA A 60 31.17 4.14 -4.93
CA ALA A 60 32.19 3.10 -4.83
C ALA A 60 33.29 3.48 -3.83
N ASP A 61 33.77 4.72 -3.89
CA ASP A 61 34.81 5.26 -3.01
C ASP A 61 34.34 5.36 -1.55
N SER A 62 33.03 5.49 -1.32
CA SER A 62 32.45 5.56 0.03
C SER A 62 32.43 4.23 0.80
N ASN A 63 32.67 3.10 0.13
CA ASN A 63 32.51 1.74 0.69
C ASN A 63 31.11 1.48 1.32
N LEU A 64 30.10 2.28 0.97
CA LEU A 64 28.74 2.09 1.45
C LEU A 64 28.01 1.04 0.60
N GLY A 65 27.37 0.07 1.26
CA GLY A 65 26.49 -0.87 0.59
C GLY A 65 25.29 -0.15 -0.06
N TRP A 66 24.84 -0.65 -1.22
CA TRP A 66 23.75 -0.04 -2.00
C TRP A 66 22.45 0.17 -1.20
N ALA A 67 22.12 -0.74 -0.28
CA ALA A 67 20.95 -0.60 0.59
C ALA A 67 21.01 0.69 1.44
N ARG A 68 22.19 1.03 1.95
CA ARG A 68 22.41 2.25 2.73
C ARG A 68 22.35 3.49 1.86
N VAL A 69 22.91 3.40 0.64
CA VAL A 69 22.84 4.47 -0.37
C VAL A 69 21.38 4.77 -0.74
N SER A 70 20.56 3.75 -1.00
CA SER A 70 19.14 3.93 -1.29
C SER A 70 18.36 4.50 -0.11
N GLN A 71 18.71 4.12 1.12
CA GLN A 71 18.08 4.68 2.32
C GLN A 71 18.43 6.16 2.50
N MET A 72 19.70 6.53 2.31
CA MET A 72 20.13 7.92 2.35
C MET A 72 19.45 8.75 1.27
N ALA A 73 19.31 8.22 0.06
CA ALA A 73 18.58 8.88 -1.02
C ALA A 73 17.08 9.05 -0.71
N ALA A 74 16.45 8.08 -0.04
CA ALA A 74 15.06 8.20 0.39
C ALA A 74 14.87 9.30 1.45
N VAL A 75 15.79 9.39 2.41
CA VAL A 75 15.80 10.48 3.40
C VAL A 75 15.99 11.83 2.72
N ALA A 76 16.94 11.93 1.78
CA ALA A 76 17.18 13.12 0.98
C ALA A 76 15.95 13.52 0.15
N ALA A 77 15.26 12.56 -0.46
CA ALA A 77 14.02 12.80 -1.19
C ALA A 77 12.94 13.39 -0.29
N GLN A 78 12.75 12.81 0.90
CA GLN A 78 11.76 13.29 1.87
C GLN A 78 12.09 14.71 2.35
N ALA A 79 13.36 15.00 2.66
CA ALA A 79 13.81 16.32 3.06
C ALA A 79 13.54 17.35 1.94
N ALA A 80 13.94 17.04 0.70
CA ALA A 80 13.75 17.93 -0.45
C ALA A 80 12.26 18.23 -0.72
N ILE A 81 11.37 17.26 -0.52
CA ILE A 81 9.91 17.44 -0.66
C ILE A 81 9.36 18.32 0.47
N ASN A 82 9.76 18.05 1.72
CA ASN A 82 9.31 18.79 2.91
C ASN A 82 9.75 20.25 2.89
N GLU A 83 10.98 20.51 2.45
CA GLU A 83 11.54 21.85 2.27
C GLU A 83 10.97 22.59 1.04
N LYS A 84 10.09 21.94 0.27
CA LYS A 84 9.53 22.46 -0.97
C LYS A 84 10.61 22.85 -1.99
N SER A 85 11.73 22.13 -2.00
CA SER A 85 12.80 22.35 -2.98
C SER A 85 12.24 22.13 -4.39
N ALA A 86 12.38 23.15 -5.25
CA ALA A 86 11.93 23.07 -6.63
C ALA A 86 12.56 21.86 -7.35
N ALA A 87 13.87 21.65 -7.16
CA ALA A 87 14.60 20.50 -7.72
C ALA A 87 14.05 19.17 -7.21
N GLY A 88 13.77 19.07 -5.89
CA GLY A 88 13.19 17.86 -5.29
C GLY A 88 11.82 17.51 -5.87
N TRP A 89 10.95 18.50 -6.04
CA TRP A 89 9.64 18.36 -6.66
C TRP A 89 9.72 18.05 -8.16
N THR A 90 10.68 18.63 -8.88
CA THR A 90 10.92 18.32 -10.30
C THR A 90 11.33 16.86 -10.47
N ILE A 91 12.30 16.37 -9.68
CA ILE A 91 12.72 14.96 -9.74
C ILE A 91 11.56 14.03 -9.38
N TYR A 92 10.81 14.35 -8.32
CA TYR A 92 9.67 13.53 -7.89
C TYR A 92 8.58 13.46 -8.97
N GLY A 93 8.19 14.62 -9.51
CA GLY A 93 7.16 14.74 -10.55
C GLY A 93 7.57 14.06 -11.85
N ALA A 94 8.80 14.31 -12.32
CA ALA A 94 9.32 13.68 -13.53
C ALA A 94 9.43 12.16 -13.39
N SER A 95 9.98 11.67 -12.27
CA SER A 95 10.12 10.23 -12.01
C SER A 95 8.75 9.55 -11.90
N SER A 96 7.79 10.19 -11.24
CA SER A 96 6.42 9.66 -11.13
C SER A 96 5.71 9.62 -12.49
N LEU A 97 5.88 10.65 -13.32
CA LEU A 97 5.27 10.72 -14.66
C LEU A 97 5.88 9.69 -15.61
N ILE A 98 7.22 9.62 -15.69
CA ILE A 98 7.91 8.64 -16.52
C ILE A 98 7.58 7.22 -16.03
N GLY A 99 7.57 7.00 -14.71
CA GLY A 99 7.14 5.74 -14.12
C GLY A 99 5.71 5.37 -14.51
N ALA A 100 4.75 6.30 -14.45
CA ALA A 100 3.38 6.04 -14.87
C ALA A 100 3.31 5.65 -16.35
N ILE A 101 4.03 6.35 -17.23
CA ILE A 101 4.12 6.05 -18.67
C ILE A 101 4.67 4.64 -18.90
N LEU A 102 5.78 4.30 -18.24
CA LEU A 102 6.41 2.97 -18.31
C LEU A 102 5.45 1.89 -17.81
N PHE A 103 4.76 2.12 -16.69
CA PHE A 103 3.77 1.19 -16.15
C PHE A 103 2.63 0.93 -17.13
N ALA A 104 2.05 2.00 -17.67
CA ALA A 104 0.94 1.91 -18.61
C ALA A 104 1.36 1.21 -19.91
N SER A 105 2.60 1.41 -20.37
CA SER A 105 3.12 0.87 -21.63
C SER A 105 2.98 -0.66 -21.73
N PHE A 106 3.27 -1.38 -20.65
CA PHE A 106 3.08 -2.83 -20.58
C PHE A 106 1.71 -3.21 -20.04
N MET A 107 1.23 -2.52 -19.00
CA MET A 107 0.07 -2.99 -18.25
C MET A 107 -1.22 -2.90 -19.08
N ALA A 108 -1.39 -1.84 -19.87
CA ALA A 108 -2.55 -1.73 -20.76
C ALA A 108 -2.60 -2.86 -21.80
N ALA A 109 -1.43 -3.26 -22.34
CA ALA A 109 -1.32 -4.36 -23.28
C ALA A 109 -1.61 -5.71 -22.61
N LEU A 110 -1.06 -5.97 -21.43
CA LEU A 110 -1.33 -7.20 -20.67
C LEU A 110 -2.79 -7.32 -20.27
N VAL A 111 -3.43 -6.23 -19.85
CA VAL A 111 -4.85 -6.20 -19.50
C VAL A 111 -5.72 -6.54 -20.70
N ARG A 112 -5.42 -6.00 -21.89
CA ARG A 112 -6.14 -6.32 -23.12
C ARG A 112 -5.90 -7.76 -23.56
N TYR A 113 -4.67 -8.26 -23.41
CA TYR A 113 -4.38 -9.67 -23.69
C TYR A 113 -5.11 -10.62 -22.74
N ALA A 114 -5.23 -10.24 -21.46
CA ALA A 114 -6.01 -10.97 -20.48
C ALA A 114 -7.51 -10.90 -20.76
N GLY A 115 -8.05 -9.72 -21.01
CA GLY A 115 -9.49 -9.45 -21.13
C GLY A 115 -10.10 -9.82 -22.47
N LEU A 116 -9.42 -9.45 -23.57
CA LEU A 116 -9.89 -9.59 -24.95
C LEU A 116 -9.17 -10.69 -25.72
N GLY A 117 -8.05 -11.21 -25.21
CA GLY A 117 -7.22 -12.18 -25.93
C GLY A 117 -6.34 -11.57 -27.02
N GLU A 118 -6.32 -10.24 -27.16
CA GLU A 118 -5.49 -9.53 -28.14
C GLU A 118 -4.01 -9.73 -27.80
N LYS A 119 -3.31 -10.52 -28.60
CA LYS A 119 -1.88 -10.78 -28.37
C LYS A 119 -1.10 -9.47 -28.53
N PRO A 120 -0.24 -9.11 -27.57
CA PRO A 120 0.65 -7.97 -27.72
C PRO A 120 1.58 -8.21 -28.91
N ALA A 121 1.96 -7.15 -29.61
CA ALA A 121 2.82 -7.25 -30.77
C ALA A 121 4.15 -7.93 -30.42
N PRO A 122 4.70 -8.80 -31.29
CA PRO A 122 5.92 -9.54 -31.00
C PRO A 122 7.13 -8.60 -30.85
N GLY A 123 8.03 -8.94 -29.92
CA GLY A 123 9.29 -8.23 -29.68
C GLY A 123 9.59 -8.02 -28.19
N ILE A 124 10.88 -7.94 -27.87
CA ILE A 124 11.38 -7.70 -26.50
C ILE A 124 11.61 -6.19 -26.26
N ILE A 125 11.80 -5.41 -27.32
CA ILE A 125 12.18 -4.00 -27.28
C ILE A 125 10.98 -3.14 -27.72
N ARG A 126 9.88 -3.17 -26.97
CA ARG A 126 8.73 -2.29 -27.24
C ARG A 126 8.15 -1.74 -25.94
N ALA A 127 8.00 -0.43 -25.89
CA ALA A 127 7.26 0.30 -24.86
C ALA A 127 6.20 1.17 -25.55
N PRO A 128 5.12 0.57 -26.10
CA PRO A 128 4.13 1.33 -26.85
C PRO A 128 3.38 2.29 -25.92
N PHE A 129 3.21 3.53 -26.36
CA PHE A 129 2.38 4.51 -25.68
C PHE A 129 1.41 5.15 -26.68
N GLY A 130 0.12 5.04 -26.39
CA GLY A 130 -0.94 5.52 -27.26
C GLY A 130 -2.25 5.66 -26.51
N ALA A 131 -3.36 5.67 -27.25
CA ALA A 131 -4.68 5.99 -26.69
C ALA A 131 -5.12 5.02 -25.57
N ASP A 132 -4.73 3.75 -25.62
CA ASP A 132 -5.13 2.75 -24.62
C ASP A 132 -4.34 2.87 -23.31
N GLN A 133 -3.05 3.21 -23.40
CA GLN A 133 -2.20 3.55 -22.26
C GLN A 133 -2.67 4.84 -21.61
N LEU A 134 -3.02 5.85 -22.40
CA LEU A 134 -3.55 7.11 -21.92
C LEU A 134 -4.90 6.92 -21.22
N ARG A 135 -5.79 6.07 -21.76
CA ARG A 135 -7.03 5.67 -21.06
C ARG A 135 -6.74 4.99 -19.74
N PHE A 136 -5.82 4.04 -19.70
CA PHE A 136 -5.43 3.35 -18.47
C PHE A 136 -4.94 4.34 -17.41
N LEU A 137 -4.08 5.28 -17.80
CA LEU A 137 -3.55 6.32 -16.92
C LEU A 137 -4.63 7.29 -16.45
N LEU A 138 -5.43 7.86 -17.35
CA LEU A 138 -6.45 8.84 -17.00
C LEU A 138 -7.54 8.24 -16.11
N THR A 139 -7.95 7.00 -16.38
CA THR A 139 -8.96 6.33 -15.55
C THR A 139 -8.40 5.84 -14.22
N GLY A 140 -7.12 5.44 -14.18
CA GLY A 140 -6.39 5.21 -12.93
C GLY A 140 -6.27 6.49 -12.10
N ALA A 141 -5.83 7.59 -12.71
CA ALA A 141 -5.70 8.89 -12.08
C ALA A 141 -7.05 9.42 -11.58
N LEU A 142 -8.10 9.33 -12.40
CA LEU A 142 -9.46 9.71 -12.01
C LEU A 142 -9.97 8.84 -10.87
N SER A 143 -9.69 7.53 -10.88
CA SER A 143 -10.02 6.64 -9.74
C SER A 143 -9.32 7.09 -8.47
N SER A 144 -8.03 7.42 -8.55
CA SER A 144 -7.25 7.91 -7.41
C SER A 144 -7.76 9.27 -6.91
N VAL A 145 -8.11 10.20 -7.81
CA VAL A 145 -8.67 11.51 -7.45
C VAL A 145 -10.03 11.34 -6.78
N VAL A 146 -10.94 10.53 -7.34
CA VAL A 146 -12.24 10.26 -6.71
C VAL A 146 -12.05 9.57 -5.36
N PHE A 147 -11.12 8.62 -5.25
CA PHE A 147 -10.76 8.01 -3.98
C PHE A 147 -10.26 9.05 -2.96
N ILE A 148 -9.34 9.94 -3.37
CA ILE A 148 -8.81 11.00 -2.50
C ILE A 148 -9.94 11.92 -2.06
N ILE A 149 -10.80 12.40 -2.97
CA ILE A 149 -11.87 13.35 -2.65
C ILE A 149 -12.96 12.71 -1.78
N VAL A 150 -13.32 11.46 -2.03
CA VAL A 150 -14.49 10.82 -1.38
C VAL A 150 -14.10 10.06 -0.11
N ALA A 151 -12.91 9.46 -0.06
CA ALA A 151 -12.43 8.70 1.10
C ALA A 151 -11.46 9.52 1.95
N TYR A 152 -10.40 10.06 1.35
CA TYR A 152 -9.31 10.67 2.12
C TYR A 152 -9.62 12.10 2.60
N ALA A 153 -10.14 12.97 1.74
CA ALA A 153 -10.37 14.38 2.05
C ALA A 153 -11.35 14.58 3.22
N PRO A 154 -12.48 13.85 3.35
CA PRO A 154 -13.36 14.00 4.50
C PRO A 154 -12.69 13.60 5.81
N ILE A 155 -11.88 12.53 5.79
CA ILE A 155 -11.12 12.06 6.95
C ILE A 155 -10.06 13.10 7.33
N PHE A 156 -9.33 13.61 6.33
CA PHE A 156 -8.30 14.62 6.53
C PHE A 156 -8.89 15.92 7.07
N ILE A 157 -9.96 16.45 6.46
CA ILE A 157 -10.65 17.67 6.91
C ILE A 157 -11.18 17.48 8.33
N ALA A 158 -11.86 16.36 8.63
CA ALA A 158 -12.34 16.11 9.98
C ALA A 158 -11.18 16.08 10.99
N THR A 159 -10.09 15.39 10.66
CA THR A 159 -8.91 15.30 11.52
C THR A 159 -8.28 16.67 11.74
N THR A 160 -8.03 17.44 10.67
CA THR A 160 -7.40 18.76 10.78
C THR A 160 -8.31 19.78 11.46
N SER A 161 -9.62 19.75 11.22
CA SER A 161 -10.59 20.59 11.93
C SER A 161 -10.65 20.28 13.42
N ILE A 162 -10.64 19.00 13.80
CA ILE A 162 -10.59 18.60 15.21
C ILE A 162 -9.27 19.03 15.83
N VAL A 163 -8.14 18.77 15.18
CA VAL A 163 -6.81 19.20 15.67
C VAL A 163 -6.72 20.71 15.78
N ALA A 164 -7.26 21.47 14.82
CA ALA A 164 -7.26 22.94 14.86
C ALA A 164 -8.16 23.48 15.97
N PHE A 165 -9.38 22.96 16.13
CA PHE A 165 -10.27 23.32 17.23
C PHE A 165 -9.61 23.07 18.59
N VAL A 166 -9.02 21.88 18.74
CA VAL A 166 -8.33 21.47 19.96
C VAL A 166 -7.10 22.34 20.22
N SER A 167 -6.29 22.62 19.20
CA SER A 167 -5.15 23.55 19.30
C SER A 167 -5.59 24.93 19.76
N ASN A 168 -6.69 25.46 19.20
CA ASN A 168 -7.24 26.76 19.61
C ASN A 168 -7.76 26.73 21.05
N ALA A 169 -8.45 25.67 21.45
CA ALA A 169 -8.93 25.52 22.83
C ALA A 169 -7.79 25.50 23.85
N MET A 170 -6.63 24.93 23.49
CA MET A 170 -5.46 24.87 24.38
C MET A 170 -4.74 26.20 24.55
N THR A 171 -4.70 27.02 23.49
CA THR A 171 -4.05 28.33 23.52
C THR A 171 -4.99 29.44 23.97
N THR A 172 -6.29 29.16 24.11
CA THR A 172 -7.26 30.12 24.64
C THR A 172 -7.01 30.34 26.14
N PRO A 173 -6.91 31.60 26.61
CA PRO A 173 -6.78 31.90 28.03
C PRO A 173 -8.11 31.66 28.76
N PHE A 174 -8.05 31.01 29.92
CA PHE A 174 -9.20 30.79 30.80
C PHE A 174 -8.96 31.41 32.17
N ALA A 175 -10.00 32.04 32.73
CA ALA A 175 -9.99 32.51 34.11
C ALA A 175 -10.13 31.32 35.07
N SER A 176 -9.08 31.00 35.81
CA SER A 176 -9.04 30.04 36.90
C SER A 176 -9.23 30.75 38.23
N PHE A 177 -9.96 30.14 39.16
CA PHE A 177 -10.05 30.58 40.55
C PHE A 177 -9.31 29.54 41.39
N PRO A 178 -8.06 29.81 41.80
CA PRO A 178 -7.23 28.87 42.55
C PRO A 178 -7.86 28.53 43.92
N ASP A 179 -8.60 29.49 44.47
CA ASP A 179 -9.27 29.35 45.75
C ASP A 179 -10.79 29.41 45.56
N ALA A 180 -11.48 28.28 45.78
CA ALA A 180 -12.92 28.16 45.57
C ALA A 180 -13.75 29.11 46.46
N GLN A 181 -13.14 29.69 47.50
CA GLN A 181 -13.78 30.62 48.43
C GLN A 181 -13.41 32.09 48.21
N SER A 182 -12.56 32.42 47.22
CA SER A 182 -12.13 33.79 46.97
C SER A 182 -12.38 34.22 45.52
N LEU A 183 -13.26 35.20 45.33
CA LEU A 183 -13.47 35.86 44.02
C LEU A 183 -12.33 36.83 43.65
N HIS A 184 -11.37 37.06 44.56
CA HIS A 184 -10.32 38.07 44.42
C HIS A 184 -9.03 37.54 43.79
N THR A 185 -8.90 36.23 43.57
CA THR A 185 -7.74 35.62 42.89
C THR A 185 -8.16 35.02 41.56
N ILE A 186 -8.12 35.83 40.51
CA ILE A 186 -8.34 35.38 39.13
C ILE A 186 -6.97 35.19 38.49
N GLU A 187 -6.61 33.94 38.20
CA GLU A 187 -5.44 33.63 37.41
C GLU A 187 -5.85 33.35 35.96
N ILE A 188 -5.15 33.97 35.01
CA ILE A 188 -5.32 33.64 33.60
C ILE A 188 -4.40 32.47 33.30
N VAL A 189 -4.99 31.30 33.10
CA VAL A 189 -4.28 30.06 32.86
C VAL A 189 -4.58 29.58 31.44
N SER A 190 -3.60 29.00 30.76
CA SER A 190 -3.82 28.46 29.41
C SER A 190 -4.79 27.26 29.48
N GLY A 191 -5.51 26.99 28.40
CA GLY A 191 -6.32 25.77 28.30
C GLY A 191 -5.50 24.51 28.53
N ALA A 192 -4.22 24.52 28.11
CA ALA A 192 -3.30 23.42 28.34
C ALA A 192 -3.02 23.14 29.81
N ASP A 193 -2.87 24.19 30.61
CA ASP A 193 -2.60 24.08 32.04
C ASP A 193 -3.87 23.75 32.83
N ARG A 194 -5.03 24.23 32.37
CA ARG A 194 -6.33 23.97 33.01
C ARG A 194 -6.88 22.56 32.77
N PHE A 195 -6.77 22.06 31.54
CA PHE A 195 -7.33 20.76 31.15
C PHE A 195 -6.28 19.65 31.02
N GLY A 196 -5.00 20.01 31.03
CA GLY A 196 -3.88 19.11 30.77
C GLY A 196 -3.74 18.75 29.28
N VAL A 197 -2.51 18.54 28.81
CA VAL A 197 -2.21 18.07 27.43
C VAL A 197 -2.74 16.64 27.18
N ARG A 198 -3.08 15.91 28.24
CA ARG A 198 -3.63 14.56 28.20
C ARG A 198 -4.94 14.47 27.43
N TRP A 199 -5.85 15.43 27.54
CA TRP A 199 -7.13 15.42 26.81
C TRP A 199 -6.94 15.41 25.27
N LEU A 200 -5.84 16.01 24.79
CA LEU A 200 -5.48 16.14 23.38
C LEU A 200 -5.11 14.83 22.70
N HIS A 201 -4.51 13.93 23.48
CA HIS A 201 -3.98 12.64 23.01
C HIS A 201 -4.83 11.45 23.46
N HIS A 202 -5.80 11.67 24.35
CA HIS A 202 -6.60 10.59 24.91
C HIS A 202 -7.73 10.09 23.97
N TYR A 203 -8.25 8.91 24.29
CA TYR A 203 -9.29 8.14 23.63
C TYR A 203 -10.55 8.91 23.20
N GLN A 204 -10.79 10.11 23.73
CA GLN A 204 -11.99 10.89 23.46
C GLN A 204 -12.01 11.46 22.05
N VAL A 205 -10.90 12.06 21.58
CA VAL A 205 -10.80 12.63 20.23
C VAL A 205 -10.82 11.52 19.18
N TRP A 206 -9.98 10.51 19.37
CA TRP A 206 -9.91 9.35 18.48
C TRP A 206 -11.19 8.53 18.52
N GLY A 207 -11.82 8.40 19.69
CA GLY A 207 -13.06 7.66 19.88
C GLY A 207 -14.26 8.36 19.24
N ALA A 208 -14.38 9.69 19.38
CA ALA A 208 -15.39 10.47 18.68
C ALA A 208 -15.21 10.40 17.16
N SER A 209 -13.96 10.49 16.69
CA SER A 209 -13.63 10.36 15.27
C SER A 209 -13.94 8.96 14.73
N ALA A 210 -13.62 7.92 15.51
CA ALA A 210 -13.94 6.53 15.19
C ALA A 210 -15.46 6.30 15.12
N LEU A 211 -16.23 6.86 16.06
CA LEU A 211 -17.68 6.79 16.05
C LEU A 211 -18.28 7.48 14.82
N ALA A 212 -17.83 8.70 14.50
CA ALA A 212 -18.29 9.42 13.31
C ALA A 212 -17.99 8.63 12.03
N ALA A 213 -16.78 8.08 11.89
CA ALA A 213 -16.42 7.25 10.76
C ALA A 213 -17.23 5.94 10.71
N ALA A 214 -17.53 5.32 11.86
CA ALA A 214 -18.39 4.14 11.94
C ALA A 214 -19.83 4.45 11.47
N LEU A 215 -20.38 5.61 11.84
CA LEU A 215 -21.70 6.05 11.36
C LEU A 215 -21.72 6.26 9.85
N VAL A 216 -20.66 6.85 9.28
CA VAL A 216 -20.49 6.99 7.83
C VAL A 216 -20.45 5.61 7.16
N LEU A 217 -19.70 4.65 7.71
CA LEU A 217 -19.66 3.27 7.22
C LEU A 217 -21.04 2.60 7.26
N VAL A 218 -21.78 2.76 8.36
CA VAL A 218 -23.16 2.27 8.48
C VAL A 218 -24.03 2.89 7.41
N ALA A 219 -23.96 4.20 7.19
CA ALA A 219 -24.74 4.87 6.15
C ALA A 219 -24.39 4.36 4.74
N ILE A 220 -23.09 4.23 4.43
CA ILE A 220 -22.59 3.70 3.16
C ILE A 220 -23.14 2.29 2.92
N PHE A 221 -22.99 1.38 3.89
CA PHE A 221 -23.45 0.00 3.73
C PHE A 221 -24.97 -0.10 3.73
N ALA A 222 -25.67 0.68 4.54
CA ALA A 222 -27.13 0.74 4.53
C ALA A 222 -27.65 1.15 3.15
N ILE A 223 -27.04 2.16 2.51
CA ILE A 223 -27.36 2.55 1.12
C ILE A 223 -26.97 1.45 0.13
N HIS A 224 -25.77 0.87 0.28
CA HIS A 224 -25.24 -0.16 -0.62
C HIS A 224 -26.14 -1.41 -0.70
N PHE A 225 -26.72 -1.83 0.43
CA PHE A 225 -27.56 -3.01 0.54
C PHE A 225 -29.08 -2.74 0.40
N ARG A 226 -29.50 -1.58 -0.15
CA ARG A 226 -30.91 -1.16 -0.29
C ARG A 226 -31.84 -2.01 -1.17
N ARG A 227 -31.43 -3.17 -1.71
CA ARG A 227 -32.26 -3.94 -2.67
C ARG A 227 -33.67 -4.26 -2.12
N PRO A 228 -34.74 -4.24 -2.94
CA PRO A 228 -36.05 -4.72 -2.52
C PRO A 228 -35.94 -6.20 -2.14
N ALA A 229 -36.22 -6.52 -0.88
CA ALA A 229 -36.12 -7.89 -0.40
C ALA A 229 -37.23 -8.72 -1.03
N LYS A 230 -36.89 -9.87 -1.63
CA LYS A 230 -37.86 -10.90 -2.06
C LYS A 230 -38.57 -11.62 -0.89
N GLY A 231 -38.46 -11.12 0.35
CA GLY A 231 -38.86 -11.86 1.55
C GLY A 231 -39.24 -10.99 2.75
N GLY A 232 -39.93 -9.86 2.54
CA GLY A 232 -40.61 -9.11 3.61
C GLY A 232 -39.74 -8.45 4.69
N ARG A 233 -38.42 -8.65 4.72
CA ARG A 233 -37.52 -8.00 5.69
C ARG A 233 -37.51 -6.48 5.48
N GLY A 234 -38.14 -5.77 6.40
CA GLY A 234 -38.22 -4.31 6.44
C GLY A 234 -36.84 -3.65 6.56
N PHE A 235 -36.75 -2.37 6.22
CA PHE A 235 -35.53 -1.56 6.25
C PHE A 235 -34.78 -1.64 7.60
N LEU A 236 -35.52 -1.64 8.72
CA LEU A 236 -34.97 -1.71 10.08
C LEU A 236 -34.15 -2.99 10.33
N SER A 237 -34.64 -4.16 9.91
CA SER A 237 -33.90 -5.42 10.08
C SER A 237 -32.56 -5.44 9.33
N ARG A 238 -32.48 -4.71 8.20
CA ARG A 238 -31.25 -4.61 7.40
C ARG A 238 -30.29 -3.60 8.00
N LEU A 239 -30.82 -2.47 8.48
CA LEU A 239 -30.03 -1.48 9.19
C LEU A 239 -29.42 -2.09 10.46
N ALA A 240 -30.20 -2.84 11.24
CA ALA A 240 -29.71 -3.60 12.38
C ALA A 240 -28.60 -4.59 11.98
N GLY A 241 -28.78 -5.34 10.89
CA GLY A 241 -27.74 -6.23 10.36
C GLY A 241 -26.45 -5.50 9.95
N VAL A 242 -26.56 -4.32 9.33
CA VAL A 242 -25.41 -3.48 8.99
C VAL A 242 -24.71 -2.97 10.24
N ILE A 243 -25.46 -2.48 11.24
CA ILE A 243 -24.90 -2.00 12.51
C ILE A 243 -24.15 -3.13 13.22
N VAL A 244 -24.76 -4.31 13.35
CA VAL A 244 -24.13 -5.49 13.96
C VAL A 244 -22.89 -5.92 13.18
N GLY A 245 -22.94 -5.91 11.85
CA GLY A 245 -21.79 -6.24 11.00
C GLY A 245 -20.63 -5.26 11.16
N VAL A 246 -20.92 -3.96 11.22
CA VAL A 246 -19.90 -2.92 11.49
C VAL A 246 -19.34 -3.09 12.90
N ALA A 247 -20.18 -3.28 13.91
CA ALA A 247 -19.73 -3.52 15.29
C ALA A 247 -18.82 -4.77 15.39
N ALA A 248 -19.20 -5.86 14.72
CA ALA A 248 -18.39 -7.08 14.66
C ALA A 248 -17.03 -6.83 13.98
N TYR A 249 -16.99 -6.04 12.90
CA TYR A 249 -15.73 -5.64 12.25
C TYR A 249 -14.78 -4.90 13.21
N PHE A 250 -15.29 -3.91 13.95
CA PHE A 250 -14.49 -3.20 14.96
C PHE A 250 -14.03 -4.14 16.08
N ALA A 251 -14.90 -5.00 16.57
CA ALA A 251 -14.55 -5.97 17.61
C ALA A 251 -13.43 -6.93 17.16
N ILE A 252 -13.50 -7.43 15.92
CA ILE A 252 -12.45 -8.30 15.36
C ILE A 252 -11.12 -7.56 15.25
N ILE A 253 -11.12 -6.31 14.78
CA ILE A 253 -9.86 -5.55 14.65
C ILE A 253 -9.25 -5.23 16.00
N LEU A 254 -10.06 -4.79 16.97
CA LEU A 254 -9.57 -4.52 18.32
C LEU A 254 -9.04 -5.81 18.98
N PHE A 255 -9.71 -6.95 18.76
CA PHE A 255 -9.21 -8.24 19.20
C PHE A 255 -7.87 -8.62 18.55
N LEU A 256 -7.73 -8.44 17.23
CA LEU A 256 -6.48 -8.70 16.50
C LEU A 256 -5.35 -7.78 16.98
N TYR A 257 -5.63 -6.50 17.22
CA TYR A 257 -4.66 -5.59 17.80
C TYR A 257 -4.22 -6.04 19.20
N ALA A 258 -5.16 -6.40 20.07
CA ALA A 258 -4.86 -6.91 21.41
C ALA A 258 -4.00 -8.18 21.37
N LEU A 259 -4.24 -9.04 20.38
CA LEU A 259 -3.48 -10.27 20.20
C LEU A 259 -2.07 -9.98 19.67
N LEU A 260 -1.93 -9.12 18.65
CA LEU A 260 -0.62 -8.75 18.09
C LEU A 260 0.25 -8.01 19.11
N SER A 261 -0.31 -7.09 19.89
CA SER A 261 0.44 -6.37 20.91
C SER A 261 1.02 -7.31 21.98
N GLN A 262 0.39 -8.46 22.25
CA GLN A 262 0.94 -9.49 23.14
C GLN A 262 2.14 -10.21 22.54
N TYR A 263 2.13 -10.49 21.23
CA TYR A 263 3.25 -11.17 20.56
C TYR A 263 4.49 -10.27 20.42
N PHE A 264 4.29 -8.96 20.32
CA PHE A 264 5.38 -7.99 20.15
C PHE A 264 5.81 -7.29 21.45
N ALA A 265 5.09 -7.50 22.56
CA ALA A 265 5.52 -7.00 23.85
C ALA A 265 6.71 -7.81 24.37
N SER A 266 7.74 -7.12 24.86
CA SER A 266 8.91 -7.70 25.53
C SER A 266 8.50 -8.55 26.75
N ALA A 267 9.38 -9.48 27.16
CA ALA A 267 9.14 -10.48 28.21
C ALA A 267 8.64 -9.92 29.57
N GLU A 268 8.83 -8.63 29.83
CA GLU A 268 8.33 -7.91 31.02
C GLU A 268 6.80 -7.82 31.09
N LEU A 269 6.07 -7.99 29.98
CA LEU A 269 4.59 -7.93 29.96
C LEU A 269 3.90 -9.25 30.33
N SER A 270 4.65 -10.34 30.53
CA SER A 270 4.11 -11.68 30.79
C SER A 270 3.61 -11.90 32.23
N ALA A 271 3.94 -10.99 33.17
CA ALA A 271 3.62 -11.13 34.59
C ALA A 271 2.18 -10.71 34.98
N ASN A 272 1.43 -10.05 34.10
CA ASN A 272 0.06 -9.61 34.40
C ASN A 272 -0.98 -10.65 33.93
N THR A 273 -1.99 -10.95 34.75
CA THR A 273 -3.05 -11.95 34.51
C THR A 273 -4.33 -11.38 33.87
N LYS A 274 -4.36 -10.11 33.48
CA LYS A 274 -5.56 -9.47 32.90
C LYS A 274 -5.92 -10.05 31.52
N PRO A 275 -7.20 -10.19 31.14
CA PRO A 275 -7.57 -10.59 29.78
C PRO A 275 -7.04 -9.61 28.72
N ALA A 276 -6.76 -10.09 27.50
CA ALA A 276 -6.09 -9.34 26.43
C ALA A 276 -6.69 -7.96 26.15
N LEU A 277 -8.01 -7.87 26.06
CA LEU A 277 -8.73 -6.61 25.85
C LEU A 277 -8.63 -5.64 27.04
N ALA A 278 -8.49 -6.14 28.27
CA ALA A 278 -8.39 -5.31 29.47
C ALA A 278 -6.99 -4.71 29.68
N ARG A 279 -6.04 -5.02 28.78
CA ARG A 279 -4.68 -4.45 28.74
C ARG A 279 -4.50 -3.40 27.64
N MET A 280 -5.49 -3.22 26.76
CA MET A 280 -5.40 -2.18 25.73
C MET A 280 -5.50 -0.81 26.39
N ASP A 281 -4.49 0.02 26.14
CA ASP A 281 -4.60 1.45 26.37
C ASP A 281 -5.80 1.99 25.58
N ALA A 282 -6.66 2.77 26.24
CA ALA A 282 -7.87 3.33 25.65
C ALA A 282 -7.53 4.21 24.44
N ASP A 283 -6.37 4.87 24.47
CA ASP A 283 -5.89 5.75 23.40
C ASP A 283 -5.50 4.94 22.17
N ALA A 284 -4.73 3.87 22.39
CA ALA A 284 -4.36 2.95 21.33
C ALA A 284 -5.57 2.23 20.74
N ALA A 285 -6.56 1.86 21.56
CA ALA A 285 -7.81 1.28 21.10
C ALA A 285 -8.61 2.26 20.23
N ALA A 286 -8.72 3.52 20.65
CA ALA A 286 -9.45 4.54 19.92
C ALA A 286 -8.76 4.90 18.59
N ALA A 287 -7.44 5.05 18.59
CA ALA A 287 -6.65 5.27 17.38
C ALA A 287 -6.75 4.09 16.40
N THR A 288 -6.70 2.86 16.91
CA THR A 288 -6.88 1.63 16.12
C THR A 288 -8.28 1.57 15.52
N ALA A 289 -9.32 1.89 16.28
CA ALA A 289 -10.69 1.94 15.78
C ALA A 289 -10.83 3.01 14.68
N PHE A 290 -10.29 4.21 14.87
CA PHE A 290 -10.30 5.24 13.83
C PHE A 290 -9.58 4.76 12.56
N GLY A 291 -8.38 4.19 12.69
CA GLY A 291 -7.63 3.63 11.57
C GLY A 291 -8.40 2.52 10.85
N ALA A 292 -9.08 1.64 11.60
CA ALA A 292 -9.93 0.60 11.07
C ALA A 292 -11.10 1.15 10.25
N ALA A 293 -11.72 2.22 10.73
CA ALA A 293 -12.83 2.88 10.06
C ALA A 293 -12.36 3.55 8.76
N ALA A 294 -11.27 4.33 8.84
CA ALA A 294 -10.63 4.96 7.69
C ALA A 294 -10.23 3.93 6.63
N PHE A 295 -9.64 2.82 7.05
CA PHE A 295 -9.27 1.71 6.18
C PHE A 295 -10.51 1.07 5.51
N ALA A 296 -11.60 0.85 6.23
CA ALA A 296 -12.82 0.29 5.64
C ALA A 296 -13.45 1.22 4.59
N ILE A 297 -13.47 2.53 4.85
CA ILE A 297 -13.96 3.54 3.89
C ILE A 297 -13.07 3.53 2.64
N ALA A 298 -11.76 3.57 2.84
CA ALA A 298 -10.79 3.48 1.77
C ALA A 298 -10.97 2.17 0.96
N ALA A 299 -11.02 1.03 1.62
CA ALA A 299 -11.21 -0.27 0.98
C ALA A 299 -12.52 -0.30 0.17
N TYR A 300 -13.61 0.25 0.69
CA TYR A 300 -14.89 0.30 -0.02
C TYR A 300 -14.79 1.07 -1.35
N PHE A 301 -14.24 2.28 -1.34
CA PHE A 301 -14.10 3.09 -2.55
C PHE A 301 -13.00 2.56 -3.49
N GLY A 302 -11.89 2.07 -2.92
CA GLY A 302 -10.81 1.43 -3.65
C GLY A 302 -11.28 0.20 -4.42
N LEU A 303 -12.00 -0.72 -3.76
CA LEU A 303 -12.61 -1.88 -4.42
C LEU A 303 -13.63 -1.50 -5.49
N ARG A 304 -14.35 -0.39 -5.28
CA ARG A 304 -15.31 0.11 -6.27
C ARG A 304 -14.63 0.64 -7.53
N LEU A 305 -13.53 1.37 -7.38
CA LEU A 305 -12.88 2.05 -8.49
C LEU A 305 -11.79 1.21 -9.14
N PHE A 306 -11.24 0.21 -8.45
CA PHE A 306 -10.16 -0.64 -8.95
C PHE A 306 -10.41 -1.24 -10.35
N PRO A 307 -11.62 -1.77 -10.67
CA PRO A 307 -11.84 -2.37 -11.99
C PRO A 307 -11.86 -1.35 -13.13
N TYR A 308 -11.95 -0.05 -12.83
CA TYR A 308 -12.24 0.97 -13.83
C TYR A 308 -11.15 1.09 -14.88
N ALA A 309 -9.87 1.14 -14.48
CA ALA A 309 -8.76 1.24 -15.42
C ALA A 309 -8.75 0.06 -16.41
N GLY A 310 -8.90 -1.16 -15.90
CA GLY A 310 -8.93 -2.35 -16.73
C GLY A 310 -10.12 -2.40 -17.70
N ILE A 311 -11.31 -2.06 -17.22
CA ILE A 311 -12.53 -2.04 -18.05
C ILE A 311 -12.44 -0.95 -19.12
N ALA A 312 -11.93 0.23 -18.77
CA ALA A 312 -11.83 1.35 -19.70
C ALA A 312 -10.86 1.06 -20.85
N THR A 313 -9.72 0.45 -20.54
CA THR A 313 -8.75 0.00 -21.53
C THR A 313 -9.33 -1.10 -22.43
N CYS A 314 -10.00 -2.11 -21.87
CA CYS A 314 -10.61 -3.18 -22.68
C CYS A 314 -11.83 -2.71 -23.50
N ARG A 315 -12.59 -1.70 -23.05
CA ARG A 315 -13.72 -1.15 -23.82
C ARG A 315 -13.33 -0.04 -24.79
N ARG A 316 -12.09 0.45 -24.71
CA ARG A 316 -11.65 1.70 -25.37
C ARG A 316 -12.59 2.88 -25.07
N SER A 317 -13.16 2.91 -23.86
CA SER A 317 -14.15 3.90 -23.44
C SER A 317 -13.95 4.25 -21.98
N MET A 318 -14.06 5.54 -21.63
CA MET A 318 -14.02 6.02 -20.23
C MET A 318 -15.39 5.93 -19.53
N SER A 319 -16.33 5.12 -20.05
CA SER A 319 -17.62 4.97 -19.41
C SER A 319 -17.52 4.11 -18.13
N LEU A 320 -18.16 4.55 -17.05
CA LEU A 320 -18.32 3.79 -15.81
C LEU A 320 -19.33 2.64 -15.91
N LYS A 321 -19.99 2.46 -17.07
CA LYS A 321 -21.03 1.45 -17.34
C LYS A 321 -20.45 0.02 -17.36
N GLY A 322 -19.97 -0.48 -16.23
CA GLY A 322 -19.42 -1.84 -16.06
C GLY A 322 -18.82 -2.02 -14.67
N VAL A 323 -18.16 -0.99 -14.17
CA VAL A 323 -17.61 -0.91 -12.80
C VAL A 323 -18.72 -1.05 -11.76
N GLY A 324 -19.83 -0.34 -11.94
CA GLY A 324 -20.97 -0.42 -11.02
C GLY A 324 -21.67 -1.78 -10.98
N ARG A 325 -21.52 -2.63 -12.01
CA ARG A 325 -22.09 -3.99 -12.02
C ARG A 325 -21.28 -4.93 -11.14
N LEU A 326 -19.96 -4.93 -11.32
CA LEU A 326 -19.01 -5.74 -10.54
C LEU A 326 -19.05 -5.43 -9.05
N THR A 327 -19.41 -4.20 -8.69
CA THR A 327 -19.27 -3.67 -7.32
C THR A 327 -20.63 -3.51 -6.63
N ARG A 328 -21.68 -4.20 -7.12
CA ARG A 328 -23.06 -4.08 -6.63
C ARG A 328 -23.40 -5.12 -5.55
N GLY A 329 -23.89 -4.66 -4.39
CA GLY A 329 -24.39 -5.53 -3.33
C GLY A 329 -23.31 -6.49 -2.83
N PHE A 330 -23.67 -7.76 -2.60
CA PHE A 330 -22.73 -8.78 -2.11
C PHE A 330 -21.51 -9.05 -3.02
N ASN A 331 -21.53 -8.58 -4.28
CA ASN A 331 -20.37 -8.71 -5.15
C ASN A 331 -19.16 -7.90 -4.66
N ILE A 332 -19.34 -6.80 -3.90
CA ILE A 332 -18.21 -6.05 -3.35
C ILE A 332 -17.42 -6.85 -2.31
N PHE A 333 -18.10 -7.64 -1.48
CA PHE A 333 -17.44 -8.53 -0.51
C PHE A 333 -16.76 -9.71 -1.19
N ARG A 334 -17.35 -10.23 -2.27
CA ARG A 334 -16.69 -11.26 -3.09
C ARG A 334 -15.45 -10.70 -3.78
N LEU A 335 -15.52 -9.47 -4.27
CA LEU A 335 -14.36 -8.76 -4.82
C LEU A 335 -13.29 -8.57 -3.74
N ALA A 336 -13.67 -8.12 -2.54
CA ALA A 336 -12.75 -8.05 -1.39
C ALA A 336 -12.10 -9.41 -1.10
N GLY A 337 -12.87 -10.50 -1.12
CA GLY A 337 -12.37 -11.86 -0.94
C GLY A 337 -11.39 -12.29 -2.04
N VAL A 338 -11.59 -11.87 -3.29
CA VAL A 338 -10.61 -12.08 -4.38
C VAL A 338 -9.29 -11.38 -4.08
N PHE A 339 -9.33 -10.11 -3.64
CA PHE A 339 -8.12 -9.36 -3.28
C PHE A 339 -7.40 -9.95 -2.08
N LEU A 340 -8.14 -10.31 -1.02
CA LEU A 340 -7.58 -10.92 0.17
C LEU A 340 -6.92 -12.27 -0.19
N LEU A 341 -7.60 -13.13 -0.94
CA LEU A 341 -7.06 -14.43 -1.31
C LEU A 341 -5.84 -14.30 -2.23
N LEU A 342 -5.87 -13.42 -3.24
CA LEU A 342 -4.70 -13.14 -4.08
C LEU A 342 -3.55 -12.57 -3.24
N GLY A 343 -3.84 -11.63 -2.34
CA GLY A 343 -2.84 -11.05 -1.44
C GLY A 343 -2.16 -12.09 -0.56
N VAL A 344 -2.95 -12.95 0.09
CA VAL A 344 -2.43 -14.06 0.92
C VAL A 344 -1.56 -15.01 0.10
N ILE A 345 -2.00 -15.40 -1.11
CA ILE A 345 -1.22 -16.30 -1.98
C ILE A 345 0.10 -15.64 -2.41
N LEU A 346 0.06 -14.38 -2.87
CA LEU A 346 1.26 -13.68 -3.35
C LEU A 346 2.24 -13.36 -2.21
N VAL A 347 1.74 -12.94 -1.05
CA VAL A 347 2.57 -12.70 0.15
C VAL A 347 3.15 -14.02 0.67
N GLY A 348 2.35 -15.08 0.75
CA GLY A 348 2.82 -16.41 1.15
C GLY A 348 3.93 -16.93 0.23
N ALA A 349 3.75 -16.78 -1.09
CA ALA A 349 4.77 -17.12 -2.08
C ALA A 349 6.02 -16.23 -1.94
N GLN A 350 5.87 -14.92 -1.70
CA GLN A 350 7.01 -14.03 -1.45
C GLN A 350 7.79 -14.45 -0.19
N ILE A 351 7.11 -14.77 0.90
CA ILE A 351 7.76 -15.24 2.13
C ILE A 351 8.54 -16.54 1.85
N LEU A 352 7.93 -17.48 1.12
CA LEU A 352 8.59 -18.72 0.75
C LEU A 352 9.84 -18.47 -0.13
N LEU A 353 9.75 -17.56 -1.10
CA LEU A 353 10.89 -17.15 -1.91
C LEU A 353 12.01 -16.52 -1.06
N GLN A 354 11.67 -15.70 -0.07
CA GLN A 354 12.66 -15.11 0.84
C GLN A 354 13.32 -16.17 1.73
N ILE A 355 12.55 -17.13 2.24
CA ILE A 355 13.10 -18.27 2.99
C ILE A 355 14.08 -19.06 2.12
N CYS A 356 13.71 -19.40 0.89
CA CYS A 356 14.60 -20.07 -0.06
C CYS A 356 15.84 -19.24 -0.36
N ALA A 357 15.70 -17.92 -0.52
CA ALA A 357 16.81 -17.01 -0.77
C ALA A 357 17.82 -17.00 0.38
N ILE A 358 17.36 -17.03 1.63
CA ILE A 358 18.24 -17.14 2.82
C ILE A 358 19.06 -18.42 2.76
N PHE A 359 18.44 -19.57 2.47
CA PHE A 359 19.17 -20.84 2.36
C PHE A 359 20.23 -20.81 1.25
N VAL A 360 19.89 -20.27 0.07
CA VAL A 360 20.86 -20.13 -1.03
C VAL A 360 22.02 -19.21 -0.63
N LEU A 361 21.74 -18.10 0.05
CA LEU A 361 22.77 -17.18 0.53
C LEU A 361 23.69 -17.85 1.56
N THR A 362 23.16 -18.68 2.45
CA THR A 362 23.97 -19.48 3.39
C THR A 362 24.89 -20.46 2.65
N ILE A 363 24.39 -21.14 1.62
CA ILE A 363 25.18 -22.07 0.80
C ILE A 363 26.27 -21.30 0.04
N LEU A 364 25.93 -20.17 -0.59
CA LEU A 364 26.90 -19.33 -1.31
C LEU A 364 27.97 -18.77 -0.35
N GLY A 365 27.60 -18.36 0.85
CA GLY A 365 28.55 -17.91 1.87
C GLY A 365 29.51 -19.01 2.31
N SER A 366 29.00 -20.24 2.44
CA SER A 366 29.82 -21.43 2.77
C SER A 366 30.78 -21.78 1.63
N LEU A 367 30.31 -21.74 0.38
CA LEU A 367 31.14 -21.92 -0.82
C LEU A 367 32.21 -20.83 -0.94
N ALA A 368 31.85 -19.56 -0.73
CA ALA A 368 32.78 -18.45 -0.75
C ALA A 368 33.87 -18.60 0.34
N SER A 369 33.49 -19.04 1.53
CA SER A 369 34.43 -19.33 2.62
C SER A 369 35.40 -20.46 2.25
N ALA A 370 34.89 -21.56 1.71
CA ALA A 370 35.72 -22.70 1.27
C ALA A 370 36.68 -22.30 0.14
N VAL A 371 36.21 -21.56 -0.87
CA VAL A 371 37.04 -21.07 -1.98
C VAL A 371 38.12 -20.12 -1.46
N ARG A 372 37.78 -19.19 -0.55
CA ARG A 372 38.76 -18.28 0.04
C ARG A 372 39.83 -19.05 0.83
N SER A 373 39.43 -20.06 1.59
CA SER A 373 40.37 -20.92 2.32
C SER A 373 41.32 -21.65 1.37
N LEU A 374 40.81 -22.22 0.27
CA LEU A 374 41.65 -22.87 -0.75
C LEU A 374 42.63 -21.89 -1.42
N VAL A 375 42.18 -20.70 -1.80
CA VAL A 375 43.02 -19.68 -2.44
C VAL A 375 44.13 -19.20 -1.50
N ASN A 376 43.80 -19.00 -0.22
CA ASN A 376 44.77 -18.59 0.80
C ASN A 376 45.77 -19.70 1.19
N ILE A 377 45.47 -20.97 0.89
CA ILE A 377 46.46 -22.06 1.03
C ILE A 377 47.46 -22.03 -0.14
N SER A 378 47.04 -21.55 -1.31
CA SER A 378 47.86 -21.53 -2.53
C SER A 378 48.65 -20.24 -2.78
N GLY A 379 48.45 -19.18 -1.98
CA GLY A 379 49.11 -17.89 -2.12
C GLY A 379 49.03 -17.04 -0.84
N ASP A 380 49.50 -15.79 -0.89
CA ASP A 380 49.49 -14.87 0.27
C ASP A 380 48.07 -14.55 0.75
N GLU A 381 47.91 -14.10 2.02
CA GLU A 381 46.61 -13.81 2.65
C GLU A 381 45.72 -12.80 1.88
N THR A 382 46.32 -11.97 1.03
CA THR A 382 45.64 -10.99 0.17
C THR A 382 45.04 -11.61 -1.10
N SER A 383 45.50 -12.81 -1.50
CA SER A 383 45.11 -13.49 -2.75
C SER A 383 43.61 -13.85 -2.78
N GLY A 384 42.98 -14.07 -1.63
CA GLY A 384 41.57 -14.43 -1.50
C GLY A 384 40.59 -13.26 -1.33
N ALA A 385 41.06 -12.00 -1.35
CA ALA A 385 40.22 -10.83 -1.05
C ALA A 385 39.06 -10.61 -2.04
N TRP A 386 39.20 -11.09 -3.29
CA TRP A 386 38.19 -10.96 -4.35
C TRP A 386 37.02 -11.95 -4.22
N VAL A 387 37.17 -13.03 -3.44
CA VAL A 387 36.22 -14.15 -3.42
C VAL A 387 34.85 -13.72 -2.91
N TYR A 388 34.78 -13.07 -1.75
CA TYR A 388 33.50 -12.58 -1.21
C TYR A 388 32.82 -11.53 -2.11
N PRO A 389 33.52 -10.51 -2.64
CA PRO A 389 32.98 -9.59 -3.63
C PRO A 389 32.41 -10.29 -4.88
N PHE A 390 33.10 -11.30 -5.42
CA PHE A 390 32.64 -12.05 -6.58
C PHE A 390 31.34 -12.83 -6.31
N PHE A 391 31.27 -13.58 -5.20
CA PHE A 391 30.05 -14.28 -4.80
C PHE A 391 28.91 -13.31 -4.47
N GLY A 392 29.22 -12.14 -3.88
CA GLY A 392 28.26 -11.07 -3.67
C GLY A 392 27.68 -10.52 -4.99
N TRP A 393 28.52 -10.34 -6.00
CA TRP A 393 28.08 -9.91 -7.34
C TRP A 393 27.21 -10.95 -8.03
N LEU A 394 27.59 -12.23 -7.98
CA LEU A 394 26.77 -13.33 -8.50
C LEU A 394 25.39 -13.37 -7.83
N TRP A 395 25.36 -13.23 -6.50
CA TRP A 395 24.10 -13.15 -5.76
C TRP A 395 23.26 -11.95 -6.18
N ALA A 396 23.86 -10.77 -6.32
CA ALA A 396 23.17 -9.56 -6.76
C ALA A 396 22.57 -9.74 -8.17
N MET A 397 23.31 -10.32 -9.12
CA MET A 397 22.81 -10.61 -10.47
C MET A 397 21.61 -11.56 -10.43
N PHE A 398 21.72 -12.66 -9.68
CA PHE A 398 20.61 -13.60 -9.52
C PHE A 398 19.40 -12.93 -8.87
N GLY A 399 19.62 -12.12 -7.83
CA GLY A 399 18.57 -11.37 -7.13
C GLY A 399 17.84 -10.39 -8.05
N ILE A 400 18.55 -9.68 -8.94
CA ILE A 400 17.95 -8.80 -9.94
C ILE A 400 17.06 -9.61 -10.88
N ILE A 401 17.57 -10.70 -11.45
CA ILE A 401 16.81 -11.55 -12.38
C ILE A 401 15.57 -12.14 -11.69
N ALA A 402 15.73 -12.72 -10.51
CA ALA A 402 14.63 -13.29 -9.73
C ALA A 402 13.57 -12.24 -9.38
N THR A 403 13.99 -11.02 -8.99
CA THR A 403 13.07 -9.90 -8.71
C THR A 403 12.34 -9.46 -9.96
N MET A 404 13.01 -9.38 -11.12
CA MET A 404 12.36 -9.05 -12.39
C MET A 404 11.35 -10.12 -12.81
N LEU A 405 11.70 -11.40 -12.69
CA LEU A 405 10.80 -12.52 -12.99
C LEU A 405 9.58 -12.52 -12.07
N TRP A 406 9.79 -12.33 -10.77
CA TRP A 406 8.72 -12.26 -9.78
C TRP A 406 7.82 -11.05 -10.01
N THR A 407 8.40 -9.89 -10.31
CA THR A 407 7.65 -8.66 -10.60
C THR A 407 6.85 -8.78 -11.89
N ALA A 408 7.42 -9.39 -12.93
CA ALA A 408 6.69 -9.71 -14.15
C ALA A 408 5.53 -10.66 -13.85
N PHE A 409 5.75 -11.70 -13.04
CA PHE A 409 4.71 -12.63 -12.63
C PHE A 409 3.57 -11.93 -11.89
N THR A 410 3.86 -11.09 -10.89
CA THR A 410 2.83 -10.38 -10.11
C THR A 410 2.04 -9.41 -10.98
N TYR A 411 2.70 -8.67 -11.88
CA TYR A 411 1.99 -7.83 -12.86
C TYR A 411 1.13 -8.64 -13.83
N GLY A 412 1.59 -9.82 -14.25
CA GLY A 412 0.77 -10.78 -15.00
C GLY A 412 -0.50 -11.17 -14.25
N VAL A 413 -0.40 -11.44 -12.94
CA VAL A 413 -1.56 -11.77 -12.09
C VAL A 413 -2.54 -10.59 -12.02
N HIS A 414 -2.05 -9.37 -11.83
CA HIS A 414 -2.88 -8.17 -11.82
C HIS A 414 -3.58 -7.91 -13.17
N ALA A 415 -2.86 -8.08 -14.28
CA ALA A 415 -3.45 -8.00 -15.61
C ALA A 415 -4.52 -9.09 -15.83
N GLY A 416 -4.25 -10.32 -15.39
CA GLY A 416 -5.20 -11.42 -15.39
C GLY A 416 -6.47 -11.11 -14.60
N LEU A 417 -6.33 -10.49 -13.43
CA LEU A 417 -7.44 -10.02 -12.60
C LEU A 417 -8.27 -8.97 -13.33
N TRP A 418 -7.66 -7.90 -13.84
CA TRP A 418 -8.38 -6.87 -14.61
C TRP A 418 -9.07 -7.43 -15.84
N GLY A 419 -8.42 -8.33 -16.58
CA GLY A 419 -9.01 -9.01 -17.74
C GLY A 419 -10.22 -9.88 -17.37
N ARG A 420 -10.14 -10.63 -16.26
CA ARG A 420 -11.29 -11.42 -15.77
C ARG A 420 -12.43 -10.51 -15.29
N LEU A 421 -12.13 -9.48 -14.52
CA LEU A 421 -13.14 -8.50 -14.08
C LEU A 421 -13.84 -7.84 -15.27
N TYR A 422 -13.10 -7.51 -16.33
CA TYR A 422 -13.70 -7.05 -17.58
C TYR A 422 -14.68 -8.07 -18.16
N ARG A 423 -14.29 -9.34 -18.32
CA ARG A 423 -15.20 -10.38 -18.84
C ARG A 423 -16.46 -10.55 -18.00
N GLU A 424 -16.32 -10.52 -16.68
CA GLU A 424 -17.48 -10.61 -15.76
C GLU A 424 -18.39 -9.39 -15.86
N SER A 425 -17.85 -8.20 -16.16
CA SER A 425 -18.67 -7.00 -16.38
C SER A 425 -19.57 -7.10 -17.63
N GLN A 426 -19.22 -7.99 -18.56
CA GLN A 426 -19.94 -8.24 -19.82
C GLN A 426 -20.96 -9.38 -19.73
N ARG A 427 -20.74 -10.38 -18.87
CA ARG A 427 -21.57 -11.61 -18.78
C ARG A 427 -22.95 -11.45 -18.15
N GLU A 428 -23.24 -10.31 -17.51
CA GLU A 428 -24.57 -10.02 -16.92
C GLU A 428 -25.48 -9.22 -17.89
N VAL A 429 -25.35 -9.42 -19.21
CA VAL A 429 -26.27 -8.90 -20.24
C VAL A 429 -27.19 -10.02 -20.70
#